data_AF-A0A1Y3XSZ2-F1
#
_entry.id   AF-A0A1Y3XSZ2-F1
#
_cell.length_a   1.000
_cell.length_b   1.000
_cell.length_c   1.000
_cell.angle_alpha   90.00
_cell.angle_beta   90.00
_cell.angle_gamma   90.00
#
_symmetry.space_group_name_H-M   'P 1'
#
loop_
_entity.id
_entity.type
_entity.pdbx_description
1 polymer ?
#
loop_
_entity_poly.entity_id
_entity_poly.type
_entity_poly.pdbx_seq_one_letter_code
_entity_poly.pdbx_strand_id
1 'polypeptide(L)'
;MFYHAALLSGVLSSKTEDLFLDYYLSKPDGMFYIYDKPLNKPPIVFASRSASRYLAAIEVLSRYGRAKDKLAFVIDWLTANQDENGQWNFGEKAKDGIYFPLSDRWDKTARLADSTYRVSKVFSALSLSQPEDA
;
A
#
# COMPACT_ATOMS: atom_id res chain seq x y z
N MET A 1 -12.10 6.92 -7.84
CA MET A 1 -11.60 6.13 -8.98
C MET A 1 -10.79 4.93 -8.49
N PHE A 2 -11.37 4.04 -7.70
CA PHE A 2 -10.67 2.81 -7.30
C PHE A 2 -10.73 1.75 -8.39
N TYR A 3 -11.92 1.57 -8.99
CA TYR A 3 -12.17 0.52 -9.98
C TYR A 3 -11.24 0.57 -11.20
N HIS A 4 -10.91 1.75 -11.73
CA HIS A 4 -9.96 1.84 -12.84
C HIS A 4 -8.58 1.30 -12.44
N ALA A 5 -8.05 1.67 -11.27
CA ALA A 5 -6.77 1.15 -10.78
C ALA A 5 -6.82 -0.34 -10.43
N ALA A 6 -7.98 -0.85 -10.01
CA ALA A 6 -8.13 -2.26 -9.68
C ALA A 6 -8.25 -3.16 -10.92
N LEU A 7 -8.84 -2.65 -12.01
CA LEU A 7 -9.19 -3.45 -13.19
C LEU A 7 -8.16 -3.35 -14.33
N LEU A 8 -7.33 -2.30 -14.37
CA LEU A 8 -6.43 -2.05 -15.49
C LEU A 8 -5.00 -2.61 -15.30
N SER A 9 -4.71 -3.26 -14.17
CA SER A 9 -3.43 -3.94 -13.98
C SER A 9 -3.26 -5.06 -15.01
N GLY A 10 -2.09 -5.10 -15.68
CA GLY A 10 -1.75 -6.12 -16.68
C GLY A 10 -2.33 -5.91 -18.08
N VAL A 11 -3.13 -4.87 -18.32
CA VAL A 11 -3.72 -4.58 -19.65
C VAL A 11 -3.19 -3.29 -20.30
N LEU A 12 -2.43 -2.49 -19.56
CA LEU A 12 -1.84 -1.24 -20.06
C LEU A 12 -0.47 -1.52 -20.69
N SER A 13 -0.15 -0.79 -21.75
CA SER A 13 1.24 -0.73 -22.24
C SER A 13 2.14 -0.09 -21.18
N SER A 14 3.42 -0.47 -21.13
CA SER A 14 4.41 0.07 -20.17
C SER A 14 4.39 1.61 -20.08
N LYS A 15 4.35 2.31 -21.23
CA LYS A 15 4.28 3.79 -21.27
C LYS A 15 2.97 4.34 -20.68
N THR A 16 1.84 3.68 -20.95
CA THR A 16 0.53 4.12 -20.43
C THR A 16 0.44 3.85 -18.94
N GLU A 17 0.97 2.72 -18.49
CA GLU A 17 1.05 2.35 -17.09
C GLU A 17 1.88 3.37 -16.29
N ASP A 18 3.03 3.80 -16.82
CA ASP A 18 3.88 4.80 -16.18
C ASP A 18 3.13 6.13 -15.95
N LEU A 19 2.48 6.66 -16.98
CA LEU A 19 1.66 7.87 -16.90
C LEU A 19 0.43 7.69 -15.98
N PHE A 20 -0.17 6.51 -15.99
CA PHE A 20 -1.31 6.18 -15.16
C PHE A 20 -0.93 6.21 -13.67
N LEU A 21 0.21 5.62 -13.31
CA LEU A 21 0.74 5.66 -11.95
C LEU A 21 1.06 7.10 -11.51
N ASP A 22 1.72 7.90 -12.37
CA ASP A 22 2.00 9.31 -12.07
C ASP A 22 0.72 10.11 -11.78
N TYR A 23 -0.34 9.86 -12.56
CA TYR A 23 -1.66 10.45 -12.32
C TYR A 23 -2.22 10.07 -10.94
N TYR A 24 -2.23 8.78 -10.58
CA TYR A 24 -2.76 8.35 -9.27
C TYR A 24 -1.94 8.85 -8.10
N LEU A 25 -0.62 8.94 -8.26
CA LEU A 25 0.29 9.42 -7.22
C LEU A 25 0.12 10.91 -6.93
N SER A 26 -0.04 11.72 -7.98
CA SER A 26 -0.12 13.18 -7.87
C SER A 26 -1.54 13.72 -7.64
N LYS A 27 -2.57 12.88 -7.78
CA LYS A 27 -3.97 13.30 -7.67
C LYS A 27 -4.27 13.93 -6.29
N PRO A 28 -4.77 15.18 -6.23
CA PRO A 28 -5.03 15.89 -4.97
C PRO A 28 -5.94 15.15 -3.98
N ASP A 29 -6.99 14.55 -4.52
CA ASP A 29 -8.08 13.85 -3.83
C ASP A 29 -7.86 12.33 -3.77
N GLY A 30 -6.64 11.88 -4.14
CA GLY A 30 -6.20 10.50 -4.02
C GLY A 30 -7.12 9.47 -4.67
N MET A 31 -7.25 8.32 -4.01
CA MET A 31 -8.28 7.32 -4.30
C MET A 31 -9.46 7.51 -3.36
N PHE A 32 -10.23 8.60 -3.54
CA PHE A 32 -11.35 9.07 -2.70
C PHE A 32 -12.07 8.05 -1.79
N TYR A 33 -12.49 6.88 -2.29
CA TYR A 33 -13.20 5.86 -1.50
C TYR A 33 -12.32 5.10 -0.49
N ILE A 34 -11.01 5.11 -0.71
CA ILE A 34 -9.99 4.42 0.10
C ILE A 34 -9.22 5.46 0.90
N TYR A 35 -8.60 6.42 0.20
CA TYR A 35 -7.69 7.40 0.76
C TYR A 35 -7.86 8.74 0.03
N ASP A 36 -8.18 9.78 0.79
CA ASP A 36 -8.66 11.09 0.32
C ASP A 36 -7.54 12.14 0.17
N LYS A 37 -6.29 11.70 0.14
CA LYS A 37 -5.11 12.57 0.03
C LYS A 37 -4.16 12.06 -1.07
N PRO A 38 -3.20 12.89 -1.52
CA PRO A 38 -2.22 12.48 -2.53
C PRO A 38 -1.43 11.25 -2.08
N LEU A 39 -1.23 10.31 -3.00
CA LEU A 39 -0.53 9.05 -2.71
C LEU A 39 0.99 9.19 -2.78
N ASN A 40 1.51 10.26 -3.39
CA ASN A 40 2.93 10.60 -3.33
C ASN A 40 3.40 11.14 -1.96
N LYS A 41 2.50 11.20 -0.95
CA LYS A 41 2.80 11.64 0.41
C LYS A 41 2.30 10.61 1.42
N PRO A 42 3.18 9.75 1.96
CA PRO A 42 2.82 8.82 3.01
C PRO A 42 2.30 9.54 4.25
N PRO A 43 1.41 8.91 5.05
CA PRO A 43 0.96 9.47 6.31
C PRO A 43 2.10 9.65 7.31
N ILE A 44 2.11 10.79 8.01
CA ILE A 44 3.10 11.11 9.05
C ILE A 44 3.02 10.12 10.21
N VAL A 45 1.80 9.72 10.60
CA VAL A 45 1.58 8.79 11.71
C VAL A 45 1.22 7.40 11.17
N PHE A 46 2.14 6.45 11.33
CA PHE A 46 1.94 5.06 10.89
C PHE A 46 0.88 4.32 11.69
N ALA A 47 0.86 4.46 13.02
CA ALA A 47 -0.12 3.81 13.88
C ALA A 47 -1.50 4.51 13.81
N SER A 48 -2.12 4.51 12.63
CA SER A 48 -3.37 5.21 12.36
C SER A 48 -4.24 4.52 11.30
N ARG A 49 -5.55 4.85 11.32
CA ARG A 49 -6.49 4.47 10.26
C ARG A 49 -6.11 5.06 8.90
N SER A 50 -5.52 6.26 8.91
CA SER A 50 -5.04 6.93 7.70
C SER A 50 -3.95 6.11 7.01
N ALA A 51 -3.02 5.53 7.77
CA ALA A 51 -1.97 4.66 7.27
C ALA A 51 -2.49 3.33 6.73
N SER A 52 -3.46 2.69 7.42
CA SER A 52 -4.12 1.48 6.91
C SER A 52 -4.80 1.71 5.55
N ARG A 53 -5.52 2.84 5.42
CA ARG A 53 -6.19 3.26 4.19
C ARG A 53 -5.21 3.61 3.09
N TYR A 54 -4.16 4.35 3.41
CA TYR A 54 -3.07 4.63 2.49
C TYR A 54 -2.45 3.33 1.96
N LEU A 55 -2.13 2.38 2.84
CA LEU A 55 -1.59 1.08 2.44
C LEU A 55 -2.55 0.33 1.52
N ALA A 56 -3.86 0.36 1.79
CA ALA A 56 -4.85 -0.24 0.90
C ALA A 56 -4.85 0.36 -0.51
N ALA A 57 -4.61 1.68 -0.64
CA ALA A 57 -4.48 2.34 -1.92
C ALA A 57 -3.18 1.89 -2.63
N ILE A 58 -2.09 1.77 -1.88
CA ILE A 58 -0.81 1.27 -2.40
C ILE A 58 -0.90 -0.21 -2.82
N GLU A 59 -1.61 -1.07 -2.10
CA GLU A 59 -1.86 -2.48 -2.46
C GLU A 59 -2.52 -2.65 -3.83
N VAL A 60 -3.27 -1.63 -4.29
CA VAL A 60 -3.84 -1.61 -5.63
C VAL A 60 -2.77 -1.23 -6.65
N LEU A 61 -2.01 -0.16 -6.38
CA LEU A 61 -0.97 0.32 -7.29
C LEU A 61 0.22 -0.65 -7.39
N SER A 62 0.52 -1.42 -6.36
CA SER A 62 1.63 -2.38 -6.34
C SER A 62 1.44 -3.56 -7.29
N ARG A 63 0.26 -3.69 -7.93
CA ARG A 63 -0.03 -4.73 -8.92
C ARG A 63 0.44 -4.37 -10.33
N TYR A 64 0.85 -3.12 -10.55
CA TYR A 64 1.36 -2.66 -11.83
C TYR A 64 2.86 -2.94 -11.93
N GLY A 65 3.34 -3.35 -13.11
CA GLY A 65 4.74 -3.72 -13.31
C GLY A 65 5.72 -2.55 -13.06
N ARG A 66 5.33 -1.34 -13.46
CA ARG A 66 6.05 -0.08 -13.27
C ARG A 66 5.97 0.47 -11.84
N ALA A 67 5.22 -0.17 -10.95
CA ALA A 67 5.00 0.32 -9.59
C ALA A 67 6.26 0.33 -8.73
N LYS A 68 7.21 -0.58 -8.97
CA LYS A 68 8.45 -0.72 -8.18
C LYS A 68 9.26 0.58 -8.17
N ASP A 69 9.53 1.12 -9.36
CA ASP A 69 10.28 2.36 -9.52
C ASP A 69 9.53 3.55 -8.90
N LYS A 70 8.23 3.62 -9.14
CA LYS A 70 7.40 4.75 -8.71
C LYS A 70 7.09 4.75 -7.21
N LEU A 71 7.11 3.58 -6.56
CA LEU A 71 6.74 3.40 -5.15
C LEU A 71 7.93 3.11 -4.24
N ALA A 72 9.16 3.34 -4.70
CA ALA A 72 10.36 3.18 -3.86
C ALA A 72 10.26 3.96 -2.53
N PHE A 73 9.72 5.18 -2.56
CA PHE A 73 9.49 6.00 -1.37
C PHE A 73 8.54 5.34 -0.35
N VAL A 74 7.67 4.43 -0.79
CA VAL A 74 6.81 3.66 0.12
C VAL A 74 7.62 2.60 0.85
N ILE A 75 8.57 1.95 0.17
CA ILE A 75 9.48 1.00 0.82
C ILE A 75 10.31 1.69 1.90
N ASP A 76 10.82 2.89 1.61
CA ASP A 76 11.52 3.70 2.61
C ASP A 76 10.62 4.02 3.81
N TRP A 77 9.37 4.44 3.54
CA TRP A 77 8.40 4.72 4.59
C TRP A 77 8.03 3.49 5.43
N LEU A 78 7.84 2.32 4.81
CA LEU A 78 7.56 1.07 5.52
C LEU A 78 8.76 0.66 6.37
N THR A 79 9.97 0.70 5.82
CA THR A 79 11.21 0.35 6.52
C THR A 79 11.42 1.26 7.73
N ALA A 80 11.19 2.57 7.60
CA ALA A 80 11.31 3.53 8.69
C ALA A 80 10.29 3.32 9.84
N ASN A 81 9.21 2.58 9.60
CA ASN A 81 8.17 2.26 10.60
C ASN A 81 8.20 0.79 11.04
N GLN A 82 9.22 0.04 10.64
CA GLN A 82 9.44 -1.33 11.08
C GLN A 82 10.07 -1.32 12.49
N ASP A 83 9.63 -2.23 13.35
CA ASP A 83 10.25 -2.40 14.67
C ASP A 83 11.53 -3.26 14.61
N GLU A 84 12.20 -3.40 15.75
CA GLU A 84 13.44 -4.17 15.91
C GLU A 84 13.32 -5.66 15.51
N ASN A 85 12.10 -6.22 15.52
CA ASN A 85 11.83 -7.60 15.16
C ASN A 85 11.38 -7.76 13.70
N GLY A 86 11.41 -6.67 12.93
CA GLY A 86 10.98 -6.68 11.55
C GLY A 86 9.46 -6.60 11.36
N GLN A 87 8.71 -6.18 12.38
CA GLN A 87 7.24 -6.20 12.38
C GLN A 87 6.65 -4.79 12.27
N TRP A 88 5.37 -4.74 11.89
CA TRP A 88 4.62 -3.49 11.79
C TRP A 88 3.36 -3.53 12.63
N ASN A 89 2.97 -2.37 13.16
CA ASN A 89 1.78 -2.24 14.00
C ASN A 89 1.02 -0.96 13.68
N PHE A 90 -0.15 -1.10 13.04
CA PHE A 90 -1.01 0.05 12.72
C PHE A 90 -1.75 0.65 13.93
N GLY A 91 -1.59 0.06 15.12
CA GLY A 91 -2.21 0.55 16.35
C GLY A 91 -3.71 0.28 16.46
N GLU A 92 -4.26 0.46 17.66
CA GLU A 92 -5.64 0.09 17.98
C GLU A 92 -6.67 0.83 17.11
N LYS A 93 -6.40 2.11 16.84
CA LYS A 93 -7.28 3.00 16.06
C LYS A 93 -7.42 2.61 14.59
N ALA A 94 -6.56 1.72 14.09
CA ALA A 94 -6.63 1.26 12.70
C ALA A 94 -7.75 0.24 12.45
N LYS A 95 -8.38 -0.31 13.49
CA LYS A 95 -9.59 -1.14 13.35
C LYS A 95 -10.70 -0.30 12.70
N ASP A 96 -11.03 -0.65 11.46
CA ASP A 96 -12.02 0.05 10.64
C ASP A 96 -13.10 -0.89 10.10
N GLY A 97 -12.96 -2.20 10.29
CA GLY A 97 -13.91 -3.21 9.81
C GLY A 97 -13.87 -3.41 8.30
N ILE A 98 -12.93 -2.76 7.59
CA ILE A 98 -12.79 -2.84 6.14
C ILE A 98 -11.47 -3.54 5.81
N TYR A 99 -10.37 -3.04 6.37
CA TYR A 99 -9.03 -3.56 6.13
C TYR A 99 -8.43 -4.25 7.36
N PHE A 100 -8.87 -3.85 8.56
CA PHE A 100 -8.50 -4.50 9.80
C PHE A 100 -9.70 -4.72 10.73
N PRO A 101 -9.72 -5.82 11.49
CA PRO A 101 -8.70 -6.88 11.52
C PRO A 101 -8.78 -7.83 10.30
N LEU A 102 -7.72 -8.59 10.05
CA LEU A 102 -7.76 -9.77 9.16
C LEU A 102 -8.10 -11.05 9.95
N SER A 103 -7.65 -11.11 11.21
CA SER A 103 -8.02 -12.13 12.17
C SER A 103 -9.38 -11.83 12.83
N ASP A 104 -9.94 -12.79 13.57
CA ASP A 104 -11.18 -12.59 14.35
C ASP A 104 -11.00 -11.65 15.56
N ARG A 105 -9.76 -11.27 15.87
CA ARG A 105 -9.36 -10.52 17.08
C ARG A 105 -8.53 -9.29 16.70
N TRP A 106 -8.48 -8.33 17.62
CA TRP A 106 -7.66 -7.11 17.47
C TRP A 106 -6.93 -6.73 18.76
N ASP A 107 -6.52 -7.73 19.54
CA ASP A 107 -5.55 -7.53 20.61
C ASP A 107 -4.15 -7.28 20.05
N LYS A 108 -3.17 -7.03 20.93
CA LYS A 108 -1.80 -6.68 20.54
C LYS A 108 -1.17 -7.73 19.61
N THR A 109 -1.37 -9.02 19.89
CA THR A 109 -0.73 -10.11 19.15
C THR A 109 -1.36 -10.25 17.76
N ALA A 110 -2.68 -10.34 17.68
CA ALA A 110 -3.39 -10.42 16.40
C ALA A 110 -3.14 -9.18 15.53
N ARG A 111 -3.14 -7.99 16.14
CA ARG A 111 -2.86 -6.74 15.44
C ARG A 111 -1.48 -6.72 14.82
N LEU A 112 -0.45 -7.15 15.55
CA LEU A 112 0.92 -7.18 15.05
C LEU A 112 1.05 -8.16 13.88
N ALA A 113 0.43 -9.34 14.00
CA ALA A 113 0.41 -10.35 12.94
C ALA A 113 -0.30 -9.85 11.67
N ASP A 114 -1.53 -9.34 11.81
CA ASP A 114 -2.32 -8.82 10.68
C ASP A 114 -1.63 -7.64 9.99
N SER A 115 -1.10 -6.71 10.79
CA SER A 115 -0.37 -5.53 10.30
C SER A 115 0.87 -5.94 9.52
N THR A 116 1.67 -6.84 10.08
CA THR A 116 2.89 -7.36 9.46
C THR A 116 2.55 -8.10 8.17
N TYR A 117 1.53 -8.98 8.18
CA TYR A 117 1.11 -9.72 6.98
C TYR A 117 0.76 -8.79 5.81
N ARG A 118 -0.06 -7.75 6.05
CA ARG A 118 -0.42 -6.79 4.98
C ARG A 118 0.79 -6.03 4.46
N VAL A 119 1.65 -5.54 5.36
CA VAL A 119 2.84 -4.81 4.95
C VAL A 119 3.80 -5.71 4.16
N SER A 120 4.09 -6.92 4.64
CA SER A 120 4.97 -7.86 3.96
C SER A 120 4.48 -8.19 2.55
N LYS A 121 3.18 -8.33 2.33
CA LYS A 121 2.62 -8.56 1.00
C LYS A 121 2.92 -7.41 0.02
N VAL A 122 2.74 -6.17 0.46
CA VAL A 122 3.09 -4.97 -0.34
C VAL A 122 4.59 -4.90 -0.55
N PHE A 123 5.37 -5.11 0.52
CA PHE A 123 6.82 -5.07 0.49
C PHE A 123 7.36 -6.06 -0.55
N SER A 124 6.95 -7.32 -0.51
CA SER A 124 7.36 -8.33 -1.49
C SER A 124 6.96 -7.99 -2.92
N ALA A 125 5.75 -7.44 -3.15
CA ALA A 125 5.31 -7.04 -4.49
C ALA A 125 6.20 -5.94 -5.10
N LEU A 126 6.75 -5.06 -4.25
CA LEU A 126 7.60 -3.96 -4.68
C LEU A 126 9.11 -4.30 -4.67
N SER A 127 9.53 -5.30 -3.89
CA SER A 127 10.95 -5.70 -3.77
C SER A 127 11.37 -6.84 -4.71
N LEU A 128 10.46 -7.68 -5.20
CA LEU A 128 10.83 -8.78 -6.09
C LEU A 128 10.98 -8.30 -7.53
N SER A 129 12.14 -8.46 -8.14
CA SER A 129 12.32 -8.41 -9.60
C SER A 129 11.44 -9.49 -10.24
N GLN A 130 10.56 -9.15 -11.19
CA GLN A 130 10.09 -10.22 -12.08
C GLN A 130 11.26 -10.55 -13.01
N PRO A 131 11.52 -11.83 -13.33
CA PRO A 131 12.34 -12.15 -14.49
C PRO A 131 11.71 -11.43 -15.69
N GLU A 132 12.51 -10.69 -16.43
CA GLU A 132 12.11 -10.28 -17.78
C GLU A 132 11.81 -11.56 -18.55
N ASP A 133 10.56 -11.73 -18.98
CA ASP A 133 10.20 -12.79 -19.92
C ASP A 133 11.03 -12.56 -21.19
N ALA A 134 12.01 -13.44 -21.39
CA ALA A 134 12.85 -13.54 -22.58
C ALA A 134 12.11 -14.24 -23.74
#